data_AF-A0A934DPT9-F1
#
_entry.id   AF-A0A934DPT9-F1
#
_cell.length_a   1.000
_cell.length_b   1.000
_cell.length_c   1.000
_cell.angle_alpha   90.00
_cell.angle_beta   90.00
_cell.angle_gamma   90.00
#
_symmetry.space_group_name_H-M   'P 1'
#
loop_
_entity.id
_entity.type
_entity.pdbx_description
1 polymer ?
#
loop_
_entity_poly.entity_id
_entity_poly.type
_entity_poly.pdbx_seq_one_letter_code
_entity_poly.pdbx_strand_id
1 'polypeptide(L)'
;MRPRHTLAFALSATLLFGCLATQSKGAKLQDAAQNLNIATRFGRMDIASELVAEKSLVDFNRKHMAWGRDVRVIDVEFQGVQLMSKDEATVLVAVGWQRPDEQELRTTQVMQNWQYGVKGWKLVDESRAAGDVGLLGEKIDVLRPDKRADVHFKSVTIPSPY
;
A
#
# COMPACT_ATOMS: atom_id res chain seq x y z
N MET A 1 -60.31 -24.82 -23.37
CA MET A 1 -59.54 -23.59 -23.07
C MET A 1 -58.31 -23.98 -22.25
N ARG A 2 -57.10 -23.68 -22.76
CA ARG A 2 -55.81 -24.20 -22.25
C ARG A 2 -55.28 -23.39 -21.06
N PRO A 3 -54.62 -24.01 -20.06
CA PRO A 3 -54.08 -23.31 -18.90
C PRO A 3 -52.81 -22.57 -19.31
N ARG A 4 -52.89 -21.24 -19.43
CA ARG A 4 -51.77 -20.36 -19.82
C ARG A 4 -50.91 -19.87 -18.63
N HIS A 5 -51.26 -20.24 -17.40
CA HIS A 5 -50.65 -19.66 -16.20
C HIS A 5 -49.57 -20.53 -15.53
N THR A 6 -49.41 -21.79 -15.92
CA THR A 6 -48.42 -22.70 -15.30
C THR A 6 -46.99 -22.52 -15.79
N LEU A 7 -46.77 -21.83 -16.92
CA LEU A 7 -45.42 -21.62 -17.46
C LEU A 7 -44.69 -20.41 -16.84
N ALA A 8 -45.40 -19.46 -16.25
CA ALA A 8 -44.80 -18.22 -15.72
C ALA A 8 -44.15 -18.41 -14.33
N PHE A 9 -44.56 -19.42 -13.57
CA PHE A 9 -44.03 -19.66 -12.22
C PHE A 9 -42.72 -20.47 -12.20
N ALA A 10 -42.42 -21.22 -13.26
CA ALA A 10 -41.22 -22.05 -13.33
C ALA A 10 -39.95 -21.25 -13.68
N LEU A 11 -40.09 -20.10 -14.34
CA LEU A 11 -38.93 -19.30 -14.81
C LEU A 11 -38.34 -18.38 -13.72
N SER A 12 -39.14 -18.01 -12.71
CA SER A 12 -38.71 -17.14 -11.60
C SER A 12 -37.93 -17.88 -10.50
N ALA A 13 -37.96 -19.21 -10.46
CA ALA A 13 -37.24 -19.99 -9.44
C ALA A 13 -35.75 -20.21 -9.73
N THR A 14 -35.30 -19.98 -10.98
CA THR A 14 -33.92 -20.24 -11.41
C THR A 14 -32.94 -19.09 -11.11
N LEU A 15 -33.42 -17.91 -10.68
CA LEU A 15 -32.58 -16.74 -10.39
C LEU A 15 -31.99 -16.71 -8.98
N LEU A 16 -32.37 -17.64 -8.09
CA LEU A 16 -31.91 -17.69 -6.70
C LEU A 16 -30.70 -18.61 -6.47
N PHE A 17 -30.20 -19.30 -7.50
CA PHE A 17 -29.01 -20.15 -7.42
C PHE A 17 -27.73 -19.48 -7.94
N GLY A 18 -27.73 -18.13 -8.02
CA GLY A 18 -26.55 -17.33 -8.32
C GLY A 18 -25.48 -17.44 -7.23
N CYS A 19 -24.62 -18.45 -7.37
CA CYS A 19 -23.26 -18.56 -6.85
C CYS A 19 -23.04 -18.45 -5.33
N LEU A 20 -23.28 -19.55 -4.61
CA LEU A 20 -22.45 -19.95 -3.46
C LEU A 20 -21.06 -20.45 -3.93
N ALA A 21 -20.45 -19.78 -4.90
CA ALA A 21 -19.12 -20.12 -5.36
C ALA A 21 -18.13 -19.76 -4.24
N THR A 22 -17.51 -20.77 -3.64
CA THR A 22 -16.45 -20.56 -2.66
C THR A 22 -15.35 -19.73 -3.31
N GLN A 23 -15.07 -18.54 -2.78
CA GLN A 23 -14.02 -17.67 -3.31
C GLN A 23 -12.71 -18.45 -3.42
N SER A 24 -12.02 -18.30 -4.57
CA SER A 24 -10.72 -18.90 -4.79
C SER A 24 -9.69 -18.38 -3.79
N LYS A 25 -8.61 -19.14 -3.56
CA LYS A 25 -7.51 -18.66 -2.69
C LYS A 25 -6.93 -17.34 -3.19
N GLY A 26 -6.82 -17.14 -4.50
CA GLY A 26 -6.34 -15.90 -5.10
C GLY A 26 -7.27 -14.71 -4.83
N ALA A 27 -8.59 -14.91 -4.94
CA ALA A 27 -9.56 -13.86 -4.60
C ALA A 27 -9.46 -13.47 -3.12
N LYS A 28 -9.34 -14.45 -2.21
CA LYS A 28 -9.14 -14.18 -0.78
C LYS A 28 -7.83 -13.46 -0.48
N LEU A 29 -6.78 -13.69 -1.27
CA LEU A 29 -5.52 -12.97 -1.16
C LEU A 29 -5.70 -11.51 -1.57
N GLN A 30 -6.34 -11.26 -2.70
CA GLN A 30 -6.64 -9.90 -3.17
C GLN A 30 -7.46 -9.13 -2.14
N ASP A 31 -8.53 -9.75 -1.61
CA ASP A 31 -9.36 -9.15 -0.57
C ASP A 31 -8.55 -8.84 0.70
N ALA A 32 -7.73 -9.78 1.18
CA ALA A 32 -6.89 -9.60 2.36
C ALA A 32 -5.87 -8.47 2.16
N ALA A 33 -5.19 -8.45 1.02
CA ALA A 33 -4.23 -7.41 0.71
C ALA A 33 -4.92 -6.04 0.57
N GLN A 34 -6.07 -5.98 -0.09
CA GLN A 34 -6.81 -4.72 -0.26
C GLN A 34 -7.27 -4.18 1.09
N ASN A 35 -7.78 -5.04 1.96
CA ASN A 35 -8.18 -4.66 3.31
C ASN A 35 -7.00 -4.15 4.14
N LEU A 36 -5.83 -4.81 4.06
CA LEU A 36 -4.62 -4.34 4.74
C LEU A 36 -4.23 -2.94 4.25
N ASN A 37 -4.13 -2.77 2.93
CA ASN A 37 -3.68 -1.52 2.32
C ASN A 37 -4.65 -0.34 2.55
N ILE A 38 -5.96 -0.59 2.53
CA ILE A 38 -6.97 0.43 2.87
C ILE A 38 -6.87 0.78 4.36
N ALA A 39 -6.77 -0.23 5.23
CA ALA A 39 -6.64 -0.01 6.67
C ALA A 39 -5.39 0.81 6.99
N THR A 40 -4.24 0.48 6.38
CA THR A 40 -2.99 1.20 6.62
C THR A 40 -3.05 2.64 6.14
N ARG A 41 -3.61 2.88 4.94
CA ARG A 41 -3.83 4.22 4.40
C ARG A 41 -4.60 5.13 5.35
N PHE A 42 -5.65 4.61 5.98
CA PHE A 42 -6.49 5.37 6.90
C PHE A 42 -6.03 5.32 8.36
N GLY A 43 -4.83 4.79 8.63
CA GLY A 43 -4.28 4.73 9.99
C GLY A 43 -4.97 3.71 10.90
N ARG A 44 -5.75 2.78 10.34
CA ARG A 44 -6.42 1.69 11.06
C ARG A 44 -5.46 0.53 11.29
N MET A 45 -4.40 0.78 12.07
CA MET A 45 -3.39 -0.23 12.39
C MET A 45 -3.94 -1.38 13.22
N ASP A 46 -5.04 -1.16 13.95
CA ASP A 46 -5.80 -2.19 14.65
C ASP A 46 -6.31 -3.26 13.67
N ILE A 47 -6.91 -2.84 12.55
CA ILE A 47 -7.40 -3.73 11.49
C ILE A 47 -6.23 -4.30 10.69
N ALA A 48 -5.26 -3.46 10.30
CA ALA A 48 -4.15 -3.92 9.47
C ALA A 48 -3.34 -5.03 10.15
N SER A 49 -3.09 -4.88 11.47
CA SER A 49 -2.34 -5.87 12.27
C SER A 49 -3.01 -7.25 12.29
N GLU A 50 -4.34 -7.33 12.19
CA GLU A 50 -5.03 -8.61 12.12
C GLU A 50 -4.65 -9.41 10.87
N LEU A 51 -4.21 -8.76 9.80
CA LEU A 51 -3.83 -9.37 8.52
C LEU A 51 -2.33 -9.68 8.44
N VAL A 52 -1.56 -9.38 9.49
CA VAL A 52 -0.12 -9.64 9.57
C VAL A 52 0.13 -10.94 10.34
N ALA A 53 1.14 -11.69 9.93
CA ALA A 53 1.60 -12.85 10.66
C ALA A 53 2.17 -12.41 12.01
N GLU A 54 1.88 -13.18 13.07
CA GLU A 54 2.26 -12.83 14.45
C GLU A 54 3.76 -12.54 14.59
N LYS A 55 4.60 -13.37 13.98
CA LYS A 55 6.06 -13.21 13.96
C LYS A 55 6.55 -11.93 13.26
N SER A 56 5.72 -11.34 12.41
CA SER A 56 6.05 -10.18 11.58
C SER A 56 5.46 -8.87 12.11
N LEU A 57 4.57 -8.92 13.10
CA LEU A 57 3.90 -7.73 13.67
C LEU A 57 4.87 -6.65 14.14
N VAL A 58 5.96 -7.03 14.82
CA VAL A 58 6.94 -6.06 15.35
C VAL A 58 7.64 -5.30 14.22
N ASP A 59 8.03 -6.01 13.16
CA ASP A 59 8.68 -5.40 12.00
C ASP A 59 7.69 -4.55 11.19
N PHE A 60 6.48 -5.05 10.96
CA PHE A 60 5.40 -4.32 10.30
C PHE A 60 5.11 -2.98 11.01
N ASN A 61 4.91 -3.01 12.33
CA ASN A 61 4.64 -1.80 13.12
C ASN A 61 5.82 -0.82 13.08
N ARG A 62 7.06 -1.33 13.09
CA ARG A 62 8.25 -0.48 12.96
C ARG A 62 8.29 0.23 11.60
N LYS A 63 8.02 -0.49 10.50
CA LYS A 63 7.99 0.07 9.14
C LYS A 63 6.91 1.14 8.97
N HIS A 64 5.80 1.02 9.68
CA HIS A 64 4.63 1.91 9.59
C HIS A 64 4.58 3.00 10.68
N MET A 65 5.53 3.04 11.60
CA MET A 65 5.49 3.94 12.77
C MET A 65 5.42 5.43 12.42
N ALA A 66 5.97 5.84 11.28
CA ALA A 66 5.94 7.22 10.81
C ALA A 66 4.61 7.60 10.12
N TRP A 67 3.78 6.62 9.77
CA TRP A 67 2.55 6.85 9.00
C TRP A 67 1.52 7.58 9.85
N GLY A 68 0.86 8.58 9.26
CA GLY A 68 -0.08 9.46 9.96
C GLY A 68 0.58 10.55 10.81
N ARG A 69 1.91 10.53 10.96
CA ARG A 69 2.68 11.59 11.63
C ARG A 69 3.60 12.32 10.66
N ASP A 70 4.64 11.63 10.19
CA ASP A 70 5.71 12.19 9.35
C ASP A 70 5.57 11.76 7.89
N VAL A 71 4.69 10.78 7.63
CA VAL A 71 4.34 10.27 6.31
C VAL A 71 2.82 10.29 6.18
N ARG A 72 2.30 11.01 5.18
CA ARG A 72 0.89 10.98 4.81
C ARG A 72 0.72 10.16 3.54
N VAL A 73 0.03 9.03 3.66
CA VAL A 73 -0.35 8.21 2.50
C VAL A 73 -1.47 8.93 1.76
N ILE A 74 -1.22 9.24 0.50
CA ILE A 74 -2.15 9.93 -0.39
C ILE A 74 -2.90 8.94 -1.23
N ASP A 75 -2.24 7.91 -1.77
CA ASP A 75 -2.88 6.88 -2.58
C ASP A 75 -2.26 5.49 -2.40
N VAL A 76 -3.04 4.45 -2.68
CA VAL A 76 -2.58 3.05 -2.69
C VAL A 76 -3.20 2.32 -3.86
N GLU A 77 -2.36 1.87 -4.79
CA GLU A 77 -2.77 1.23 -6.05
C GLU A 77 -2.25 -0.21 -6.11
N PHE A 78 -3.14 -1.15 -6.42
CA PHE A 78 -2.79 -2.55 -6.67
C PHE A 78 -2.19 -2.72 -8.06
N GLN A 79 -0.93 -3.18 -8.12
CA GLN A 79 -0.24 -3.37 -9.40
C GLN A 79 -0.27 -4.82 -9.88
N GLY A 80 -0.33 -5.78 -8.96
CA GLY A 80 -0.40 -7.19 -9.35
C GLY A 80 -0.31 -8.16 -8.20
N VAL A 81 -0.62 -9.41 -8.51
CA VAL A 81 -0.53 -10.55 -7.59
C VAL A 81 0.17 -11.69 -8.32
N GLN A 82 1.13 -12.32 -7.66
CA GLN A 82 1.83 -13.48 -8.15
C GLN A 82 1.77 -14.60 -7.12
N LEU A 83 1.12 -15.72 -7.46
CA LEU A 83 1.16 -16.92 -6.63
C LEU A 83 2.50 -17.63 -6.86
N MET A 84 3.32 -17.72 -5.81
CA MET A 84 4.60 -18.45 -5.83
C MET A 84 4.36 -19.95 -5.67
N SER A 85 3.40 -20.29 -4.82
CA SER A 85 2.97 -21.65 -4.58
C SER A 85 1.49 -21.68 -4.16
N LYS A 86 1.00 -22.85 -3.72
CA LYS A 86 -0.37 -23.01 -3.20
C LYS A 86 -0.64 -22.14 -1.96
N ASP A 87 0.42 -21.84 -1.20
CA ASP A 87 0.34 -21.22 0.12
C ASP A 87 1.28 -20.01 0.28
N GLU A 88 1.92 -19.56 -0.81
CA GLU A 88 2.79 -18.39 -0.82
C GLU A 88 2.49 -17.51 -2.02
N ALA A 89 2.52 -16.19 -1.80
CA ALA A 89 2.24 -15.23 -2.85
C ALA A 89 2.95 -13.90 -2.59
N THR A 90 3.11 -13.14 -3.66
CA THR A 90 3.63 -11.79 -3.64
C THR A 90 2.57 -10.85 -4.22
N VAL A 91 2.37 -9.71 -3.58
CA VAL A 91 1.49 -8.64 -4.03
C VAL A 91 2.34 -7.39 -4.23
N LEU A 92 2.20 -6.73 -5.38
CA LEU A 92 2.85 -5.46 -5.67
C LEU A 92 1.85 -4.32 -5.55
N VAL A 93 2.25 -3.30 -4.81
CA VAL A 93 1.43 -2.13 -4.48
C VAL A 93 2.24 -0.87 -4.73
N ALA A 94 1.68 0.10 -5.45
CA ALA A 94 2.24 1.44 -5.51
C ALA A 94 1.59 2.30 -4.41
N VAL A 95 2.42 2.95 -3.61
CA VAL A 95 1.97 3.83 -2.54
C VAL A 95 2.41 5.25 -2.87
N GLY A 96 1.44 6.13 -3.08
CA GLY A 96 1.66 7.57 -3.21
C GLY A 96 1.66 8.20 -1.82
N TRP A 97 2.68 8.95 -1.48
CA TRP A 97 2.84 9.54 -0.14
C TRP A 97 3.59 10.87 -0.18
N GLN A 98 3.46 11.65 0.88
CA GLN A 98 4.19 12.91 1.05
C GLN A 98 4.59 13.09 2.50
N ARG A 99 5.64 13.89 2.74
CA ARG A 99 5.94 14.40 4.07
C ARG A 99 5.19 15.71 4.30
N PRO A 100 4.69 16.01 5.51
CA PRO A 100 3.96 17.25 5.77
C PRO A 100 4.76 18.54 5.52
N ASP A 101 6.09 18.48 5.60
CA ASP A 101 7.02 19.59 5.42
C ASP A 101 7.56 19.72 3.98
N GLU A 102 7.21 18.78 3.10
CA GLU A 102 7.62 18.76 1.69
C GLU A 102 6.39 18.95 0.77
N GLN A 103 6.57 19.62 -0.37
CA GLN A 103 5.51 19.74 -1.39
C GLN A 103 5.61 18.65 -2.47
N GLU A 104 6.48 17.67 -2.27
CA GLU A 104 6.76 16.61 -3.23
C GLU A 104 5.85 15.42 -2.98
N LEU A 105 5.07 15.03 -4.00
CA LEU A 105 4.39 13.74 -4.02
C LEU A 105 5.40 12.67 -4.44
N ARG A 106 5.66 11.74 -3.51
CA ARG A 106 6.53 10.59 -3.70
C ARG A 106 5.72 9.36 -4.07
N THR A 107 6.34 8.41 -4.74
CA THR A 107 5.75 7.11 -5.03
C THR A 107 6.75 6.00 -4.76
N THR A 108 6.33 5.03 -3.95
CA THR A 108 7.13 3.85 -3.62
C THR A 108 6.39 2.61 -4.01
N GLN A 109 7.05 1.70 -4.74
CA GLN A 109 6.52 0.37 -5.00
C GLN A 109 6.91 -0.56 -3.85
N VAL A 110 5.90 -1.12 -3.21
CA VAL A 110 6.03 -2.05 -2.08
C VAL A 110 5.71 -3.45 -2.56
N MET A 111 6.65 -4.36 -2.33
CA MET A 111 6.45 -5.80 -2.47
C MET A 111 6.01 -6.36 -1.13
N GLN A 112 4.83 -6.97 -1.11
CA GLN A 112 4.24 -7.62 0.04
C GLN A 112 4.32 -9.14 -0.15
N ASN A 113 4.94 -9.84 0.80
CA ASN A 113 5.00 -11.29 0.79
C ASN A 113 3.94 -11.86 1.74
N TRP A 114 3.17 -12.83 1.24
CA TRP A 114 2.01 -13.38 1.90
C TRP A 114 2.11 -14.90 2.03
N GLN A 115 1.64 -15.43 3.16
CA GLN A 115 1.56 -16.85 3.42
C GLN A 115 0.14 -17.25 3.79
N TYR A 116 -0.34 -18.36 3.23
CA TYR A 116 -1.64 -18.95 3.55
C TYR A 116 -1.49 -19.91 4.72
N GLY A 117 -2.30 -19.73 5.76
CA GLY A 117 -2.32 -20.60 6.92
C GLY A 117 -3.74 -20.86 7.41
N VAL A 118 -3.83 -21.38 8.64
CA VAL A 118 -5.12 -21.75 9.29
C VAL A 118 -6.08 -20.55 9.36
N LYS A 119 -5.56 -19.34 9.59
CA LYS A 119 -6.32 -18.09 9.68
C LYS A 119 -6.41 -17.34 8.33
N GLY A 120 -6.23 -18.04 7.21
CA GLY A 120 -6.20 -17.45 5.86
C GLY A 120 -4.85 -16.86 5.50
N TRP A 121 -4.85 -15.94 4.54
CA TRP A 121 -3.66 -15.20 4.11
C TRP A 121 -3.19 -14.24 5.20
N LYS A 122 -1.89 -14.24 5.45
CA LYS A 122 -1.20 -13.31 6.35
C LYS A 122 0.02 -12.71 5.68
N LEU A 123 0.20 -11.41 5.86
CA LEU A 123 1.40 -10.71 5.45
C LEU A 123 2.58 -11.17 6.32
N VAL A 124 3.66 -11.59 5.69
CA VAL A 124 4.87 -12.05 6.39
C VAL A 124 6.03 -11.06 6.26
N ASP A 125 6.07 -10.27 5.20
CA ASP A 125 7.11 -9.27 4.98
C ASP A 125 6.65 -8.19 3.99
N GLU A 126 7.24 -7.01 4.12
CA GLU A 126 7.11 -5.89 3.18
C GLU A 126 8.46 -5.27 2.91
N SER A 127 8.77 -5.06 1.63
CA SER A 127 10.01 -4.40 1.24
C SER A 127 9.75 -3.46 0.07
N ARG A 128 10.57 -2.42 -0.03
CA ARG A 128 10.55 -1.53 -1.18
C ARG A 128 11.13 -2.26 -2.39
N ALA A 129 10.33 -2.42 -3.43
CA ALA A 129 10.76 -2.94 -4.71
C ALA A 129 11.40 -1.85 -5.58
N ALA A 130 10.83 -0.65 -5.59
CA ALA A 130 11.30 0.48 -6.40
C ALA A 130 10.73 1.81 -5.89
N GLY A 131 11.12 2.90 -6.55
CA GLY A 131 10.65 4.26 -6.24
C GLY A 131 11.33 4.88 -5.02
N ASP A 132 10.68 5.92 -4.49
CA ASP A 132 11.20 6.77 -3.43
C ASP A 132 11.48 6.01 -2.13
N VAL A 133 12.50 6.47 -1.39
CA VAL A 133 12.94 5.89 -0.12
C VAL A 133 12.26 6.60 1.06
N GLY A 134 12.00 5.87 2.15
CA GLY A 134 11.58 6.44 3.43
C GLY A 134 10.12 6.22 3.77
N LEU A 135 9.37 5.52 2.92
CA LEU A 135 8.00 5.08 3.22
C LEU A 135 7.99 4.03 4.34
N LEU A 136 8.92 3.07 4.33
CA LEU A 136 8.95 1.93 5.26
C LEU A 136 9.98 2.14 6.39
N GLY A 137 10.27 3.40 6.71
CA GLY A 137 11.23 3.76 7.77
C GLY A 137 12.70 3.53 7.39
N GLU A 138 13.02 3.41 6.11
CA GLU A 138 14.41 3.34 5.66
C GLU A 138 15.16 4.64 6.03
N LYS A 139 16.40 4.51 6.47
CA LYS A 139 17.24 5.68 6.79
C LYS A 139 17.58 6.43 5.51
N ILE A 140 17.15 7.69 5.42
CA ILE A 140 17.56 8.61 4.35
C ILE A 140 18.75 9.41 4.89
N ASP A 141 19.96 9.09 4.42
CA ASP A 141 21.12 9.95 4.65
C ASP A 141 21.02 11.14 3.71
N VAL A 142 20.51 12.27 4.21
CA VAL A 142 20.48 13.51 3.44
C VAL A 142 21.91 14.04 3.35
N LEU A 143 22.58 13.76 2.23
CA LEU A 143 23.82 14.41 1.85
C LEU A 143 23.50 15.87 1.51
N ARG A 144 23.30 16.71 2.53
CA ARG A 144 23.32 18.16 2.32
C ARG A 144 24.75 18.51 1.91
N PRO A 145 24.98 19.08 0.72
CA PRO A 145 26.29 19.63 0.44
C PRO A 145 26.61 20.64 1.54
N ASP A 146 27.82 20.55 2.11
CA ASP A 146 28.28 21.48 3.13
C ASP A 146 27.94 22.90 2.69
N LYS A 147 27.29 23.66 3.58
CA LYS A 147 26.89 25.04 3.33
C LYS A 147 28.11 25.76 2.76
N ARG A 148 28.10 26.02 1.46
CA ARG A 148 29.21 26.71 0.78
C ARG A 148 29.38 28.01 1.56
N ALA A 149 30.55 28.21 2.18
CA ALA A 149 30.79 29.42 2.95
C ALA A 149 30.48 30.62 2.04
N ASP A 150 29.71 31.57 2.54
CA ASP A 150 29.34 32.76 1.77
C ASP A 150 30.63 33.46 1.34
N VAL A 151 30.96 33.38 0.05
CA VAL A 151 32.15 34.02 -0.49
C VAL A 151 31.79 35.49 -0.67
N HIS A 152 32.19 36.32 0.29
CA HIS A 152 32.05 37.77 0.13
C HIS A 152 32.99 38.23 -1.00
N PHE A 153 32.41 38.59 -2.14
CA PHE A 153 33.15 39.22 -3.21
C PHE A 153 33.64 40.61 -2.74
N LYS A 154 34.90 40.93 -3.02
CA LYS A 154 35.45 42.26 -2.74
C LYS A 154 34.74 43.27 -3.64
N SER A 155 33.86 44.08 -3.07
CA SER A 155 33.24 45.19 -3.78
C SER A 155 34.30 46.26 -4.06
N VAL A 156 34.45 46.65 -5.32
CA VAL A 156 35.26 47.79 -5.73
C VAL A 156 34.29 48.95 -5.95
N THR A 157 34.43 50.00 -5.15
CA THR A 157 33.69 51.26 -5.39
C THR A 157 34.38 52.00 -6.51
N ILE A 158 33.68 52.18 -7.63
CA ILE A 158 34.13 53.04 -8.73
C ILE A 158 33.73 54.48 -8.36
N PRO A 159 34.67 55.42 -8.21
CA PRO A 159 34.32 56.81 -7.95
C PRO A 159 33.57 57.40 -9.14
N SER A 160 32.44 58.06 -8.86
CA SER A 160 31.64 58.78 -9.85
C SER A 160 32.38 60.05 -10.28
N PRO A 161 32.59 60.30 -11.59
CA PRO A 161 33.26 61.49 -12.07
C PRO A 161 32.26 62.64 -12.28
N TYR A 162 31.65 63.16 -11.21
CA TYR A 162 30.92 64.44 -11.22
C TYR A 162 31.03 65.12 -9.87
#